data_AF-A0A4C1Y474-F1
#
_entry.id   AF-A0A4C1Y474-F1
#
_cell.length_a   1.000
_cell.length_b   1.000
_cell.length_c   1.000
_cell.angle_alpha   90.00
_cell.angle_beta   90.00
_cell.angle_gamma   90.00
#
_symmetry.space_group_name_H-M   'P 1'
#
loop_
_entity.id
_entity.type
_entity.pdbx_description
1 polymer ?
#
loop_
_entity_poly.entity_id
_entity_poly.type
_entity_poly.pdbx_seq_one_letter_code
_entity_poly.pdbx_strand_id
1 'polypeptide(L)'
;MTAIAKCAWEEFVWLVGNLLGNRKSDGYIQHVEQLLIHFQYLGCNMSIKLHYFYRHLDYFPENLGDLSEEQGEPFHQDIPTMEEIYLGYCNVNMMADYYWSI
;
A
#
# COMPACT_ATOMS: atom_id res chain seq x y z
N MET A 1 -5.45 13.69 18.47
CA MET A 1 -5.74 12.49 17.63
C MET A 1 -7.11 11.98 17.99
N THR A 2 -7.98 11.73 17.00
CA THR A 2 -9.23 11.01 17.22
C THR A 2 -8.92 9.55 17.57
N ALA A 3 -9.85 8.84 18.22
CA ALA A 3 -9.67 7.41 18.54
C ALA A 3 -9.37 6.60 17.27
N ILE A 4 -10.05 6.91 16.17
CA ILE A 4 -9.87 6.26 14.86
C ILE A 4 -8.47 6.52 14.29
N ALA A 5 -7.96 7.75 14.38
CA ALA A 5 -6.60 8.07 13.93
C ALA A 5 -5.53 7.33 14.74
N LYS A 6 -5.78 7.08 16.04
CA LYS A 6 -4.89 6.27 16.87
C LYS A 6 -4.92 4.80 16.43
N CYS A 7 -6.10 4.22 16.22
CA CYS A 7 -6.23 2.84 15.73
C CYS A 7 -5.57 2.69 14.35
N ALA A 8 -5.80 3.63 13.42
CA ALA A 8 -5.13 3.62 12.12
C ALA A 8 -3.60 3.59 12.24
N TRP A 9 -3.04 4.40 13.15
CA TRP A 9 -1.60 4.43 13.39
C TRP A 9 -1.07 3.13 14.00
N GLU A 10 -1.80 2.54 14.95
CA GLU A 10 -1.43 1.27 15.57
C GLU A 10 -1.43 0.13 14.55
N GLU A 11 -2.44 0.05 13.67
CA GLU A 11 -2.48 -0.91 12.56
C GLU A 11 -1.31 -0.71 11.60
N PHE A 12 -0.99 0.55 11.26
CA PHE A 12 0.13 0.87 10.38
C PHE A 12 1.47 0.42 10.97
N VAL A 13 1.72 0.73 12.25
CA VAL A 13 2.97 0.31 12.94
C VAL A 13 3.07 -1.21 13.00
N TRP A 14 1.95 -1.91 13.24
CA TRP A 14 1.92 -3.37 13.22
C TRP A 14 2.28 -3.92 11.85
N LEU A 15 1.71 -3.39 10.77
CA LEU A 15 2.00 -3.81 9.39
C LEU A 15 3.45 -3.55 9.00
N VAL A 16 4.05 -2.43 9.43
CA VAL A 16 5.47 -2.15 9.19
C VAL A 16 6.36 -3.22 9.84
N GLY A 17 6.06 -3.62 11.08
CA GLY A 17 6.87 -4.59 11.81
C GLY A 17 6.65 -6.05 11.39
N ASN A 18 5.45 -6.39 10.92
CA ASN A 18 5.01 -7.79 10.75
C ASN A 18 4.58 -8.16 9.31
N LEU A 19 4.68 -7.22 8.37
CA LEU A 19 4.45 -7.44 6.95
C LEU A 19 5.57 -6.81 6.12
N LEU A 20 5.72 -5.48 6.15
CA LEU A 20 6.67 -4.75 5.28
C LEU A 20 8.16 -4.95 5.64
N GLY A 21 8.44 -5.55 6.80
CA GLY A 21 9.79 -5.94 7.18
C GLY A 21 10.19 -7.32 6.63
N ASN A 22 11.07 -8.00 7.37
CA ASN A 22 11.62 -9.30 6.96
C ASN A 22 10.70 -10.50 7.28
N ARG A 23 9.44 -10.25 7.63
CA ARG A 23 8.50 -11.28 8.07
C ARG A 23 7.11 -10.95 7.55
N LYS A 24 6.47 -11.93 6.92
CA LYS A 24 5.04 -11.95 6.59
C LYS A 24 4.30 -12.79 7.63
N SER A 25 3.78 -12.12 8.66
CA SER A 25 3.05 -12.78 9.76
C SER A 25 1.63 -13.21 9.36
N ASP A 26 1.12 -14.26 9.99
CA ASP A 26 -0.28 -14.66 9.82
C ASP A 26 -1.25 -13.53 10.23
N GLY A 27 -2.40 -13.46 9.56
CA GLY A 27 -3.42 -12.45 9.86
C GLY A 27 -3.15 -11.05 9.28
N TYR A 28 -2.06 -10.87 8.52
CA TYR A 28 -1.73 -9.59 7.89
C TYR A 28 -2.86 -9.00 7.04
N ILE A 29 -3.64 -9.85 6.35
CA ILE A 29 -4.79 -9.42 5.53
C ILE A 29 -5.80 -8.65 6.39
N GLN A 30 -6.12 -9.17 7.57
CA GLN A 30 -7.06 -8.55 8.49
C GLN A 30 -6.57 -7.17 8.96
N HIS A 31 -5.28 -7.05 9.25
CA HIS A 31 -4.67 -5.78 9.65
C HIS A 31 -4.66 -4.75 8.50
N VAL A 32 -4.42 -5.18 7.25
CA VAL A 32 -4.55 -4.30 6.09
C VAL A 32 -5.98 -3.83 5.91
N GLU A 33 -6.97 -4.73 5.99
CA GLU A 33 -8.39 -4.36 5.89
C GLU A 33 -8.81 -3.37 6.99
N GLN A 34 -8.36 -3.58 8.22
CA GLN A 34 -8.62 -2.66 9.34
C GLN A 34 -8.02 -1.28 9.10
N LEU A 35 -6.78 -1.21 8.58
CA LEU A 35 -6.16 0.06 8.21
C LEU A 35 -6.98 0.81 7.15
N LEU A 36 -7.45 0.10 6.11
CA LEU A 36 -8.28 0.68 5.04
C LEU A 36 -9.61 1.21 5.58
N ILE A 37 -10.26 0.46 6.46
CA ILE A 37 -11.51 0.88 7.12
C ILE A 37 -11.28 2.15 7.94
N HIS A 38 -10.19 2.22 8.72
CA HIS A 38 -9.89 3.41 9.51
C HIS A 38 -9.61 4.64 8.61
N PHE A 39 -8.88 4.46 7.51
CA PHE A 39 -8.66 5.54 6.53
C PHE A 39 -9.95 6.00 5.85
N GLN A 40 -10.86 5.08 5.53
CA GLN A 40 -12.17 5.42 5.01
C GLN A 40 -12.97 6.26 6.03
N TYR A 41 -12.97 5.88 7.30
CA TYR A 41 -13.63 6.67 8.36
C TYR A 41 -13.01 8.05 8.58
N LEU A 42 -11.72 8.20 8.31
CA LEU A 42 -11.02 9.50 8.35
C LEU A 42 -11.28 10.35 7.10
N GLY A 43 -11.99 9.83 6.10
CA GLY A 43 -12.23 10.51 4.83
C GLY A 43 -10.98 10.58 3.94
N CYS A 44 -10.00 9.70 4.17
CA CYS A 44 -8.79 9.64 3.34
C CYS A 44 -9.10 8.91 2.03
N ASN A 45 -8.61 9.47 0.93
CA ASN A 45 -8.58 8.75 -0.34
C ASN A 45 -7.45 7.71 -0.33
N MET A 46 -7.69 6.57 -0.98
CA MET A 46 -6.66 5.54 -1.14
C MET A 46 -5.62 6.04 -2.15
N SER A 47 -4.35 6.09 -1.74
CA SER A 47 -3.25 6.36 -2.67
C SER A 47 -3.03 5.15 -3.58
N ILE A 48 -2.39 5.37 -4.74
CA ILE A 48 -2.06 4.26 -5.65
C ILE A 48 -1.13 3.24 -5.00
N LYS A 49 -0.20 3.68 -4.16
CA LYS A 49 0.69 2.77 -3.42
C LYS A 49 -0.10 1.83 -2.53
N LEU A 50 -1.11 2.36 -1.84
CA LEU A 50 -1.96 1.56 -0.96
C LEU A 50 -2.90 0.64 -1.76
N HIS A 51 -3.39 1.10 -2.91
CA HIS A 51 -4.20 0.28 -3.81
C HIS A 51 -3.40 -0.89 -4.39
N TYR A 52 -2.21 -0.62 -4.94
CA TYR A 52 -1.27 -1.63 -5.42
C TYR A 52 -0.96 -2.64 -4.32
N PHE A 53 -0.57 -2.14 -3.14
CA PHE A 53 -0.24 -2.97 -2.00
C PHE A 53 -1.37 -3.91 -1.62
N TYR A 54 -2.60 -3.39 -1.46
CA TYR A 54 -3.78 -4.18 -1.13
C TYR A 54 -4.13 -5.20 -2.22
N ARG A 55 -4.09 -4.80 -3.50
CA ARG A 55 -4.49 -5.66 -4.62
C ARG A 55 -3.52 -6.82 -4.85
N HIS A 56 -2.26 -6.63 -4.51
CA HIS A 56 -1.18 -7.60 -4.75
C HIS A 56 -0.64 -8.23 -3.47
N LEU A 57 -1.39 -8.16 -2.35
CA LEU A 57 -1.01 -8.74 -1.05
C LEU A 57 -0.52 -10.20 -1.12
N ASP A 58 -1.16 -11.01 -1.96
CA ASP A 58 -0.86 -12.43 -2.11
C ASP A 58 0.36 -12.71 -2.98
N TYR A 59 0.79 -11.72 -3.80
CA TYR A 59 1.96 -11.84 -4.66
C TYR A 59 3.27 -11.57 -3.91
N PHE A 60 3.22 -10.88 -2.77
CA PHE A 60 4.41 -10.56 -2.01
C PHE A 60 5.03 -11.80 -1.34
N PRO A 61 6.36 -12.00 -1.46
CA PRO A 61 7.06 -13.09 -0.81
C PRO A 61 7.07 -12.93 0.72
N GLU A 62 7.48 -13.98 1.44
CA GLU A 62 7.56 -13.93 2.92
C GLU A 62 8.56 -12.90 3.45
N ASN A 63 9.60 -12.59 2.68
CA ASN A 63 10.56 -11.52 2.97
C ASN A 63 10.34 -10.33 2.04
N LEU A 64 9.66 -9.31 2.55
CA LEU A 64 9.33 -8.10 1.81
C LEU A 64 10.48 -7.09 1.71
N GLY A 65 11.46 -7.18 2.61
CA GLY A 65 12.63 -6.30 2.63
C GLY A 65 13.45 -6.37 1.34
N ASP A 66 13.63 -7.57 0.79
CA ASP A 66 14.42 -7.75 -0.45
C ASP A 66 13.65 -7.26 -1.69
N LEU A 67 12.32 -7.46 -1.73
CA LEU A 67 11.48 -7.01 -2.85
C LEU A 67 11.32 -5.48 -2.88
N SER A 68 11.37 -4.84 -1.70
CA SER A 68 11.33 -3.38 -1.53
C SER A 68 12.46 -2.69 -2.29
N GLU A 69 13.68 -3.21 -2.23
CA GLU A 69 14.82 -2.59 -2.89
C GLU A 69 14.79 -2.76 -4.41
N GLU A 70 14.42 -3.94 -4.91
CA GLU A 70 14.44 -4.24 -6.34
C GLU A 70 13.23 -3.68 -7.09
N GLN A 71 12.02 -3.88 -6.56
CA GLN A 71 10.77 -3.48 -7.23
C GLN A 71 10.12 -2.24 -6.61
N GLY A 72 10.36 -2.00 -5.31
CA GLY A 72 9.83 -0.82 -4.64
C GLY A 72 10.46 0.47 -5.15
N GLU A 73 11.79 0.54 -5.26
CA GLU A 73 12.49 1.77 -5.68
C GLU A 73 12.03 2.32 -7.05
N PRO A 74 11.93 1.52 -8.14
CA PRO A 74 11.35 1.98 -9.41
C PRO A 74 9.91 2.47 -9.25
N PHE A 75 9.07 1.72 -8.52
CA PHE A 75 7.70 2.12 -8.22
C PHE A 75 7.64 3.45 -7.45
N HIS A 76 8.56 3.70 -6.51
CA HIS A 76 8.65 4.96 -5.80
C HIS A 76 8.98 6.15 -6.72
N GLN A 77 9.76 5.92 -7.78
CA GLN A 77 10.18 6.94 -8.76
C GLN A 77 9.12 7.21 -9.83
N ASP A 78 8.43 6.18 -10.31
CA ASP A 78 7.48 6.30 -11.43
C ASP A 78 6.10 6.80 -11.00
N ILE A 79 5.68 6.48 -9.76
CA ILE A 79 4.34 6.79 -9.27
C ILE A 79 3.99 8.28 -9.28
N PRO A 80 4.87 9.22 -8.87
CA PRO A 80 4.59 10.65 -8.98
C PRO A 80 4.24 11.09 -10.40
N THR A 81 4.95 10.57 -11.41
CA THR A 81 4.67 10.86 -12.83
C THR A 81 3.32 10.29 -13.25
N MET A 82 3.01 9.06 -12.85
CA MET A 82 1.70 8.48 -13.11
C MET A 82 0.57 9.28 -12.44
N GLU A 83 0.76 9.70 -11.18
CA GLU A 83 -0.23 10.50 -10.45
C GLU A 83 -0.45 11.86 -11.13
N GLU A 84 0.60 12.48 -11.69
CA GLU A 84 0.50 13.73 -12.45
C GLU A 84 -0.32 13.54 -13.74
N ILE A 85 -0.02 12.51 -14.53
CA ILE A 85 -0.74 12.19 -15.78
C ILE A 85 -2.24 11.98 -15.51
N TYR A 86 -2.56 11.33 -14.39
CA TYR A 86 -3.92 10.98 -14.02
C TYR A 86 -4.58 11.98 -13.07
N LEU A 87 -4.00 13.16 -12.83
CA LEU A 87 -4.53 14.21 -11.96
C LEU A 87 -4.84 13.72 -10.52
N GLY A 88 -4.03 12.79 -10.01
CA GLY A 88 -4.17 12.16 -8.72
C GLY A 88 -5.26 11.08 -8.64
N TYR A 89 -5.90 10.71 -9.76
CA TYR A 89 -6.85 9.61 -9.79
C TYR A 89 -6.15 8.26 -9.90
N CYS A 90 -6.13 7.51 -8.80
CA CYS A 90 -5.78 6.09 -8.82
C CYS A 90 -6.98 5.26 -9.28
N ASN A 91 -7.03 4.92 -10.57
CA ASN A 91 -8.05 4.01 -11.13
C ASN A 91 -7.41 2.79 -11.82
N VAL A 92 -8.24 1.85 -12.24
CA VAL A 92 -7.79 0.60 -12.87
C VAL A 92 -7.00 0.85 -14.16
N ASN A 93 -7.32 1.93 -14.90
CA ASN A 93 -6.61 2.26 -16.14
C ASN A 93 -5.20 2.78 -15.85
N MET A 94 -5.03 3.63 -14.82
CA MET A 94 -3.72 4.08 -14.37
C MET A 94 -2.81 2.90 -14.00
N MET A 95 -3.36 1.93 -13.27
CA MET A 95 -2.61 0.71 -12.91
C MET A 95 -2.27 -0.12 -14.14
N ALA A 96 -3.20 -0.29 -15.09
CA ALA A 96 -2.97 -1.04 -16.32
C ALA A 96 -1.88 -0.40 -17.19
N ASP A 97 -1.91 0.92 -17.33
CA ASP A 97 -0.89 1.68 -18.06
C ASP A 97 0.48 1.61 -17.37
N TYR A 98 0.50 1.69 -16.03
CA TYR A 98 1.73 1.50 -15.27
C TYR A 98 2.33 0.12 -15.52
N TYR A 99 1.54 -0.96 -15.42
CA TYR A 99 2.01 -2.31 -15.72
C TYR A 99 2.47 -2.51 -17.16
N TRP A 100 1.93 -1.75 -18.11
CA TRP A 100 2.37 -1.80 -19.51
C TRP A 100 3.68 -1.02 -19.74
N SER A 101 4.02 -0.10 -18.85
CA SER A 101 5.23 0.73 -18.94
C SER A 101 6.48 0.11 -18.30
N ILE A 102 6.31 -0.96 -17.51
CA ILE A 102 7.37 -1.76 -16.88
C ILE A 102 7.78 -2.90 -17.81
#